data_AF-A0A8K0KV56-F1
#
_entry.id   AF-A0A8K0KV56-F1
#
_cell.length_a   1.000
_cell.length_b   1.000
_cell.length_c   1.000
_cell.angle_alpha   90.00
_cell.angle_beta   90.00
_cell.angle_gamma   90.00
#
_symmetry.space_group_name_H-M   'P 1'
#
loop_
_entity.id
_entity.type
_entity.pdbx_description
1 polymer ?
#
loop_
_entity_poly.entity_id
_entity_poly.type
_entity_poly.pdbx_seq_one_letter_code
_entity_poly.pdbx_strand_id
1 'polypeptide(L)'
;MEGYVLKDEGTMYKKRTRKFQIKIKLTDIAGSGKDGRILKEDVLAFMSDHDTRWLKTTIRKVPTAQVPPVVPPVVGVSLEDKKVPISGFVKVMARTMTASLVIPHFVYSDEIDVTNLIAIRSELKPLAESQGIKLTFLPFFVKAASMALSYFPIVNSSVDEKCENIIYKLKPF
;
A
#
# COMPACT_ATOMS: atom_id res chain seq x y z
N MET A 1 -15.86 -9.07 -27.22
CA MET A 1 -17.10 -9.33 -26.47
C MET A 1 -16.72 -9.57 -25.02
N GLU A 2 -16.74 -8.54 -24.19
CA GLU A 2 -16.43 -8.65 -22.75
C GLU A 2 -17.73 -8.40 -21.97
N GLY A 3 -18.20 -9.43 -21.27
CA GLY A 3 -19.43 -9.40 -20.49
C GLY A 3 -19.19 -8.84 -19.09
N TYR A 4 -20.03 -7.89 -18.69
CA TYR A 4 -20.14 -7.39 -17.32
C TYR A 4 -21.40 -8.00 -16.70
N VAL A 5 -21.26 -8.75 -15.61
CA VAL A 5 -22.41 -9.32 -14.88
C VAL A 5 -22.92 -8.28 -13.87
N LEU A 6 -24.22 -7.97 -13.95
CA LEU A 6 -24.94 -7.13 -13.01
C LEU A 6 -25.51 -7.99 -11.88
N LYS A 7 -25.24 -7.61 -10.62
CA LYS A 7 -26.17 -7.82 -9.51
C LYS A 7 -26.16 -6.59 -8.62
N ASP A 8 -27.37 -6.06 -8.43
CA ASP A 8 -27.88 -5.14 -7.41
C ASP A 8 -26.97 -4.01 -6.92
N GLU A 9 -27.46 -2.79 -7.16
CA GLU A 9 -26.87 -1.51 -6.75
C GLU A 9 -25.50 -1.19 -7.39
N GLY A 10 -25.56 -0.73 -8.64
CA GLY A 10 -24.74 0.39 -9.16
C GLY A 10 -23.22 0.27 -9.15
N THR A 11 -22.64 -0.90 -8.91
CA THR A 11 -21.19 -1.01 -8.70
C THR A 11 -20.52 -1.82 -9.81
N MET A 12 -19.76 -1.13 -10.68
CA MET A 12 -18.90 -1.77 -11.69
C MET A 12 -17.44 -1.82 -11.22
N TYR A 13 -16.80 -2.99 -11.37
CA TYR A 13 -15.42 -3.24 -10.97
C TYR A 13 -14.51 -3.48 -12.18
N LYS A 14 -13.38 -2.75 -12.25
CA LYS A 14 -12.23 -3.13 -13.08
C LYS A 14 -11.18 -3.78 -12.19
N LYS A 15 -10.80 -5.03 -12.49
CA LYS A 15 -9.72 -5.75 -11.79
C LYS A 15 -8.41 -4.97 -11.95
N ARG A 16 -7.68 -4.78 -10.85
CA ARG A 16 -6.46 -3.95 -10.67
C ARG A 16 -6.74 -2.45 -10.53
N THR A 17 -6.92 -2.01 -9.28
CA THR A 17 -6.19 -0.89 -8.63
C THR A 17 -6.94 -0.50 -7.34
N ARG A 18 -6.16 -0.20 -6.30
CA ARG A 18 -6.59 0.08 -4.92
C ARG A 18 -7.71 1.13 -4.86
N LYS A 19 -8.81 0.81 -4.15
CA LYS A 19 -9.97 1.69 -3.93
C LYS A 19 -9.56 2.95 -3.13
N PHE A 20 -9.61 4.11 -3.76
CA PHE A 20 -9.74 5.40 -3.08
C PHE A 20 -11.24 5.70 -3.01
N GLN A 21 -11.85 5.62 -1.83
CA GLN A 21 -13.28 5.87 -1.68
C GLN A 21 -13.50 7.34 -1.38
N ILE A 22 -14.07 8.09 -2.32
CA ILE A 22 -14.60 9.43 -2.09
C ILE A 22 -16.12 9.30 -2.16
N LYS A 23 -16.81 9.60 -1.05
CA LYS A 23 -18.27 9.61 -0.97
C LYS A 23 -18.80 10.81 -1.75
N ILE A 24 -19.00 10.66 -3.06
CA ILE A 24 -19.67 11.67 -3.89
C ILE A 24 -21.13 11.21 -4.08
N LYS A 25 -22.10 12.06 -3.74
CA LYS A 25 -23.51 11.81 -4.01
C LYS A 25 -23.78 12.12 -5.48
N LEU A 26 -24.24 11.13 -6.25
CA LEU A 26 -24.46 11.27 -7.70
C LEU A 26 -25.60 12.23 -8.07
N THR A 27 -26.48 12.58 -7.12
CA THR A 27 -27.58 13.54 -7.32
C THR A 27 -27.11 14.98 -7.54
N ASP A 28 -25.89 15.32 -7.14
CA ASP A 28 -25.40 16.70 -7.18
C ASP A 28 -24.63 17.02 -8.47
N ILE A 29 -24.42 16.02 -9.35
CA ILE A 29 -23.69 16.14 -10.61
C ILE A 29 -24.70 16.30 -11.75
N ALA A 30 -24.67 17.45 -12.42
CA ALA A 30 -25.44 17.67 -13.64
C ALA A 30 -24.83 16.83 -14.78
N GLY A 31 -25.51 15.76 -15.21
CA GLY A 31 -25.05 14.90 -16.30
C GLY A 31 -25.16 15.58 -17.66
N SER A 32 -24.06 15.65 -18.40
CA SER A 32 -24.00 16.28 -19.73
C SER A 32 -24.28 15.30 -20.88
N GLY A 33 -24.43 13.99 -20.58
CA GLY A 33 -24.67 12.96 -21.58
C GLY A 33 -26.12 12.92 -22.12
N LYS A 34 -26.28 12.29 -23.29
CA LYS A 34 -27.60 12.00 -23.90
C LYS A 34 -28.47 11.21 -22.91
N ASP A 35 -29.69 11.70 -22.68
CA ASP A 35 -30.65 11.22 -21.66
C ASP A 35 -30.21 11.43 -20.19
N GLY A 36 -29.38 12.46 -19.92
CA GLY A 36 -28.99 12.84 -18.55
C GLY A 36 -27.95 11.91 -17.91
N ARG A 37 -27.22 11.14 -18.73
CA ARG A 37 -26.15 10.25 -18.25
C ARG A 37 -24.95 11.05 -17.78
N ILE A 38 -24.44 10.70 -16.61
CA ILE A 38 -23.23 11.29 -16.04
C ILE A 38 -22.02 10.65 -16.71
N LEU A 39 -21.22 11.46 -17.40
CA LEU A 39 -20.00 11.03 -18.05
C LEU A 39 -18.81 11.10 -17.09
N LYS A 40 -17.71 10.43 -17.43
CA LYS A 40 -16.50 10.42 -16.58
C LYS A 40 -15.92 11.83 -16.43
N GLU A 41 -16.05 12.63 -17.47
CA GLU A 41 -15.63 14.02 -17.56
C GLU A 41 -16.41 14.90 -16.58
N ASP A 42 -17.71 14.65 -16.41
CA ASP A 42 -18.58 15.41 -15.49
C ASP A 42 -18.18 15.17 -14.02
N VAL A 43 -17.78 13.94 -13.67
CA VAL A 43 -17.29 13.61 -12.32
C VAL A 43 -15.94 14.28 -12.04
N LEU A 44 -15.04 14.32 -13.02
CA LEU A 44 -13.74 14.99 -12.89
C LEU A 44 -13.89 16.51 -12.79
N ALA A 45 -14.81 17.10 -13.56
CA ALA A 45 -15.14 18.51 -13.48
C ALA A 45 -15.72 18.87 -12.11
N PHE A 46 -16.65 18.06 -11.58
CA PHE A 46 -17.21 18.26 -10.24
C PHE A 46 -16.15 18.17 -9.14
N MET A 47 -15.19 17.25 -9.25
CA MET A 47 -14.07 17.15 -8.29
C MET A 47 -13.17 18.38 -8.31
N SER A 48 -12.93 18.96 -9.49
CA SER A 48 -12.11 20.17 -9.65
C SER A 48 -12.83 21.42 -9.10
N ASP A 49 -14.15 21.49 -9.24
CA ASP A 49 -14.97 22.62 -8.78
C ASP A 49 -15.31 22.55 -7.28
N HIS A 50 -15.33 21.35 -6.69
CA HIS A 50 -15.47 21.21 -5.23
C HIS A 50 -14.26 21.73 -4.46
N ASP A 51 -13.07 21.69 -5.08
CA ASP A 51 -11.84 22.31 -4.56
C ASP A 51 -11.84 23.85 -4.67
N THR A 52 -12.74 24.45 -5.45
CA THR A 52 -12.85 25.91 -5.56
C THR A 52 -14.03 26.50 -4.77
N ARG A 53 -14.98 25.65 -4.33
CA ARG A 53 -16.19 26.08 -3.61
C ARG A 53 -16.01 26.29 -2.10
N TRP A 54 -14.95 25.73 -1.49
CA TRP A 54 -14.61 25.96 -0.08
C TRP A 54 -13.83 27.27 0.15
N LEU A 55 -13.45 27.98 -0.91
CA LEU A 55 -12.69 29.25 -0.86
C LEU A 55 -13.55 30.51 -1.10
N LYS A 56 -14.89 30.38 -1.18
CA LYS A 56 -15.81 31.52 -1.28
C LYS A 56 -16.69 31.64 -0.04
N THR A 57 -16.08 32.01 1.08
CA THR A 57 -16.76 32.89 2.04
C THR A 57 -15.75 33.80 2.72
N THR A 58 -16.08 35.09 2.74
CA THR A 58 -15.32 36.20 3.30
C THR A 58 -14.01 36.54 2.58
N ILE A 59 -14.06 37.49 1.65
CA ILE A 59 -13.16 38.66 1.64
C ILE A 59 -13.90 39.83 0.98
N ARG A 60 -13.96 40.90 1.77
CA ARG A 60 -14.51 42.23 1.50
C ARG A 60 -13.68 42.93 0.40
N LYS A 61 -14.37 43.59 -0.53
CA LYS A 61 -13.80 44.37 -1.65
C LYS A 61 -12.96 45.55 -1.15
N VAL A 62 -11.68 45.61 -1.53
CA VAL A 62 -10.75 46.76 -1.39
C VAL A 62 -9.91 46.82 -2.68
N PRO A 63 -9.62 48.02 -3.26
CA PRO A 63 -9.28 48.14 -4.68
C PRO A 63 -7.84 47.74 -5.06
N THR A 64 -7.72 47.39 -6.34
CA THR A 64 -6.57 46.95 -7.14
C THR A 64 -5.27 47.73 -6.93
N ALA A 65 -4.21 47.02 -6.55
CA ALA A 65 -2.83 47.41 -6.84
C ALA A 65 -2.21 46.36 -7.78
N GLN A 66 -1.62 46.83 -8.88
CA GLN A 66 -1.00 46.00 -9.92
C GLN A 66 0.27 45.34 -9.38
N VAL A 67 0.37 44.02 -9.52
CA VAL A 67 1.59 43.23 -9.23
C VAL A 67 2.18 42.80 -10.59
N PRO A 68 3.48 42.99 -10.85
CA PRO A 68 4.10 42.57 -12.09
C PRO A 68 4.06 41.04 -12.24
N PRO A 69 4.03 40.51 -13.49
CA PRO A 69 3.92 39.08 -13.73
C PRO A 69 5.19 38.36 -13.27
N VAL A 70 5.04 37.48 -12.27
CA VAL A 70 6.07 36.52 -11.89
C VAL A 70 6.07 35.40 -12.93
N VAL A 71 7.12 35.36 -13.75
CA VAL A 71 7.37 34.25 -14.66
C VAL A 71 7.70 33.01 -13.82
N PRO A 72 6.96 31.90 -13.91
CA PRO A 72 7.34 30.68 -13.21
C PRO A 72 8.66 30.17 -13.81
N PRO A 73 9.63 29.72 -13.00
CA PRO A 73 10.86 29.16 -13.52
C PRO A 73 10.51 27.89 -14.31
N VAL A 74 10.84 27.89 -15.60
CA VAL A 74 10.79 26.69 -16.43
C VAL A 74 11.88 25.76 -15.89
N VAL A 75 11.48 24.77 -15.09
CA VAL A 75 12.37 23.68 -14.70
C VAL A 75 12.57 22.82 -15.94
N GLY A 76 13.64 23.11 -16.69
CA GLY A 76 14.11 22.23 -17.75
C GLY A 76 14.40 20.87 -17.14
N VAL A 77 13.57 19.87 -17.44
CA VAL A 77 13.88 18.48 -17.10
C VAL A 77 14.98 18.05 -18.06
N SER A 78 16.24 18.08 -17.61
CA SER A 78 17.35 17.46 -18.33
C SER A 78 17.02 15.98 -18.55
N LEU A 79 16.90 15.56 -19.81
CA LEU A 79 16.64 14.17 -20.22
C LEU A 79 17.93 13.32 -20.21
N GLU A 80 18.88 13.67 -19.34
CA GLU A 80 20.23 13.12 -19.33
C GLU A 80 20.39 12.15 -18.15
N ASP A 81 20.99 10.99 -18.40
CA ASP A 81 21.25 10.01 -17.35
C ASP A 81 22.29 10.53 -16.34
N LYS A 82 21.83 10.84 -15.14
CA LYS A 82 22.70 11.26 -14.02
C LYS A 82 23.27 10.04 -13.30
N LYS A 83 24.59 9.87 -13.35
CA LYS A 83 25.30 8.88 -12.52
C LYS A 83 25.52 9.44 -11.10
N VAL A 84 25.00 8.74 -10.10
CA VAL A 84 25.18 9.07 -8.67
C VAL A 84 25.95 7.94 -7.98
N PRO A 85 27.01 8.22 -7.20
CA PRO A 85 27.76 7.19 -6.50
C PRO A 85 26.90 6.54 -5.40
N ILE A 86 26.93 5.20 -5.35
CA ILE A 86 26.22 4.42 -4.33
C ILE A 86 27.05 4.42 -3.03
N SER A 87 26.47 4.95 -1.96
CA SER A 87 27.09 4.99 -0.62
C SER A 87 27.08 3.61 0.08
N GLY A 88 27.96 3.44 1.08
CA GLY A 88 28.36 2.17 1.69
C GLY A 88 27.22 1.21 2.02
N PHE A 89 26.17 1.67 2.72
CA PHE A 89 25.04 0.81 3.11
C PHE A 89 24.27 0.26 1.88
N VAL A 90 23.99 1.12 0.90
CA VAL A 90 23.29 0.73 -0.33
C VAL A 90 24.14 -0.21 -1.17
N LYS A 91 25.46 -0.04 -1.16
CA LYS A 91 26.40 -0.96 -1.83
C LYS A 91 26.38 -2.34 -1.18
N VAL A 92 26.36 -2.42 0.14
CA VAL A 92 26.27 -3.71 0.86
C VAL A 92 24.90 -4.37 0.60
N MET A 93 23.80 -3.62 0.69
CA MET A 93 22.47 -4.14 0.35
C MET A 93 22.42 -4.73 -1.07
N ALA A 94 22.92 -3.98 -2.06
CA ALA A 94 22.94 -4.43 -3.45
C ALA A 94 23.75 -5.73 -3.61
N ARG A 95 24.91 -5.84 -2.95
CA ARG A 95 25.73 -7.07 -2.98
C ARG A 95 25.00 -8.26 -2.38
N THR A 96 24.39 -8.10 -1.21
CA THR A 96 23.65 -9.19 -0.54
C THR A 96 22.42 -9.62 -1.34
N MET A 97 21.69 -8.65 -1.93
CA MET A 97 20.54 -8.94 -2.78
C MET A 97 20.96 -9.71 -4.04
N THR A 98 22.05 -9.30 -4.70
CA THR A 98 22.56 -10.02 -5.88
C THR A 98 23.03 -11.43 -5.52
N ALA A 99 23.71 -11.61 -4.38
CA ALA A 99 24.13 -12.93 -3.91
C ALA A 99 22.94 -13.86 -3.65
N SER A 100 21.81 -13.31 -3.18
CA SER A 100 20.60 -14.09 -2.90
C SER A 100 19.92 -14.65 -4.17
N LEU A 101 20.26 -14.14 -5.36
CA LEU A 101 19.71 -14.65 -6.64
C LEU A 101 20.24 -16.04 -7.02
N VAL A 102 21.32 -16.49 -6.39
CA VAL A 102 21.90 -17.83 -6.61
C VAL A 102 20.98 -18.93 -6.07
N ILE A 103 20.18 -18.60 -5.05
CA ILE A 103 19.28 -19.57 -4.40
C ILE A 103 18.00 -19.71 -5.25
N PRO A 104 17.56 -20.93 -5.60
CA PRO A 104 16.30 -21.12 -6.31
C PRO A 104 15.12 -20.71 -5.42
N HIS A 105 14.48 -19.59 -5.76
CA HIS A 105 13.33 -19.08 -5.01
C HIS A 105 12.05 -19.82 -5.43
N PHE A 106 11.39 -20.45 -4.46
CA PHE A 106 10.06 -21.00 -4.62
C PHE A 106 9.09 -20.19 -3.75
N VAL A 107 8.00 -19.70 -4.34
CA VAL A 107 6.99 -18.89 -3.64
C VAL A 107 5.75 -19.75 -3.42
N TYR A 108 5.39 -19.93 -2.15
CA TYR A 108 4.15 -20.57 -1.72
C TYR A 108 3.30 -19.58 -0.95
N SER A 109 1.99 -19.59 -1.19
CA SER A 109 1.03 -18.73 -0.51
C SER A 109 -0.20 -19.55 -0.13
N ASP A 110 -0.69 -19.35 1.09
CA ASP A 110 -1.86 -20.03 1.63
C ASP A 110 -2.78 -19.03 2.35
N GLU A 111 -4.05 -19.37 2.47
CA GLU A 111 -5.05 -18.57 3.18
C GLU A 111 -5.33 -19.20 4.56
N ILE A 112 -5.31 -18.38 5.61
CA ILE A 112 -5.45 -18.86 6.99
C ILE A 112 -6.57 -18.08 7.67
N ASP A 113 -7.50 -18.80 8.29
CA ASP A 113 -8.53 -18.22 9.16
C ASP A 113 -7.91 -17.82 10.51
N VAL A 114 -8.06 -16.54 10.86
CA VAL A 114 -7.52 -15.93 12.08
C VAL A 114 -8.61 -15.54 13.08
N THR A 115 -9.86 -16.02 12.91
CA THR A 115 -11.01 -15.67 13.77
C THR A 115 -10.72 -15.89 15.26
N ASN A 116 -10.19 -17.06 15.63
CA ASN A 116 -9.85 -17.38 17.02
C ASN A 116 -8.73 -16.49 17.58
N LEU A 117 -7.77 -16.10 16.74
CA LEU A 117 -6.66 -15.25 17.14
C LEU A 117 -7.14 -13.82 17.44
N ILE A 118 -8.14 -13.32 16.69
CA ILE A 118 -8.78 -12.04 16.94
C ILE A 118 -9.51 -12.04 18.29
N ALA A 119 -10.20 -13.13 18.62
CA ALA A 119 -10.87 -13.29 19.91
C ALA A 119 -9.87 -13.22 21.07
N ILE A 120 -8.81 -14.05 21.04
CA ILE A 120 -7.76 -14.09 22.07
C ILE A 120 -7.07 -12.73 22.23
N ARG A 121 -6.76 -12.06 21.11
CA ARG A 121 -6.17 -10.72 21.17
C ARG A 121 -7.08 -9.73 21.88
N SER A 122 -8.39 -9.80 21.65
CA SER A 122 -9.37 -8.89 22.26
C SER A 122 -9.45 -9.08 23.78
N GLU A 123 -9.34 -10.32 24.25
CA GLU A 123 -9.28 -10.65 25.68
C GLU A 123 -7.97 -10.20 26.35
N LEU A 124 -6.84 -10.34 25.65
CA LEU A 124 -5.51 -9.98 26.19
C LEU A 124 -5.17 -8.49 26.04
N LYS A 125 -5.86 -7.76 25.17
CA LYS A 125 -5.65 -6.33 24.95
C LYS A 125 -5.74 -5.48 26.23
N PRO A 126 -6.79 -5.59 27.09
CA PRO A 126 -6.87 -4.81 28.32
C PRO A 126 -5.73 -5.12 29.29
N LEU A 127 -5.28 -6.39 29.35
CA LEU A 127 -4.16 -6.79 30.19
C LEU A 127 -2.85 -6.15 29.68
N ALA A 128 -2.60 -6.19 28.37
CA ALA A 128 -1.43 -5.54 27.78
C ALA A 128 -1.46 -4.01 27.95
N GLU A 129 -2.63 -3.38 27.83
CA GLU A 129 -2.81 -1.95 28.08
C GLU A 129 -2.52 -1.58 29.54
N SER A 130 -2.89 -2.44 30.50
CA SER A 130 -2.53 -2.24 31.91
C SER A 130 -1.01 -2.26 32.14
N GLN A 131 -0.27 -2.95 31.28
CA GLN A 131 1.20 -2.99 31.29
C GLN A 131 1.83 -1.91 30.39
N GLY A 132 1.04 -1.04 29.76
CA GLY A 132 1.51 -0.02 28.82
C GLY A 132 1.99 -0.56 27.47
N ILE A 133 1.69 -1.83 27.15
CA ILE A 133 2.16 -2.51 25.94
C ILE A 133 1.06 -2.50 24.88
N LYS A 134 1.39 -2.05 23.67
CA LYS A 134 0.48 -2.11 22.53
C LYS A 134 0.47 -3.51 21.92
N LEU A 135 -0.57 -4.29 22.20
CA LEU A 135 -0.73 -5.64 21.65
C LEU A 135 -1.12 -5.62 20.16
N THR A 136 -0.17 -6.03 19.31
CA THR A 136 -0.34 -6.23 17.86
C THR A 136 -0.42 -7.73 17.52
N PHE A 137 -0.71 -8.06 16.25
CA PHE A 137 -0.76 -9.46 15.79
C PHE A 137 0.62 -10.09 15.56
N LEU A 138 1.65 -9.28 15.28
CA LEU A 138 3.01 -9.72 15.01
C LEU A 138 3.59 -10.69 16.07
N PRO A 139 3.50 -10.44 17.39
CA PRO A 139 4.03 -11.36 18.40
C PRO A 139 3.39 -12.76 18.35
N PHE A 140 2.11 -12.87 17.99
CA PHE A 140 1.46 -14.17 17.82
C PHE A 140 2.05 -14.93 16.62
N PHE A 141 2.26 -14.26 15.49
CA PHE A 141 2.88 -14.88 14.31
C PHE A 141 4.34 -15.28 14.55
N VAL A 142 5.11 -14.45 15.26
CA VAL A 142 6.49 -14.77 15.63
C VAL A 142 6.54 -16.01 16.54
N LYS A 143 5.65 -16.08 17.56
CA LYS A 143 5.59 -17.23 18.46
C LYS A 143 5.17 -18.51 17.71
N ALA A 144 4.16 -18.42 16.86
CA ALA A 144 3.70 -19.54 16.05
C ALA A 144 4.80 -20.03 15.09
N ALA A 145 5.49 -19.12 14.40
CA ALA A 145 6.59 -19.46 13.50
C ALA A 145 7.76 -20.12 14.25
N SER A 146 8.14 -19.60 15.42
CA SER A 146 9.17 -20.20 16.28
C SER A 146 8.84 -21.64 16.69
N MET A 147 7.58 -21.89 17.07
CA MET A 147 7.11 -23.25 17.36
C MET A 147 7.13 -24.13 16.11
N ALA A 148 6.64 -23.64 14.97
CA ALA A 148 6.63 -24.39 13.72
C ALA A 148 8.04 -24.79 13.26
N LEU A 149 9.02 -23.88 13.34
CA LEU A 149 10.42 -24.18 13.02
C LEU A 149 11.05 -25.23 13.95
N SER A 150 10.53 -25.36 15.17
CA SER A 150 10.97 -26.40 16.12
C SER A 150 10.41 -27.78 15.75
N TYR A 151 9.15 -27.85 15.28
CA TYR A 151 8.53 -29.10 14.82
C TYR A 151 9.07 -29.56 13.45
N PHE A 152 9.43 -28.62 12.56
CA PHE A 152 9.90 -28.91 11.21
C PHE A 152 11.35 -28.44 11.01
N PRO A 153 12.35 -29.17 11.54
CA PRO A 153 13.75 -28.73 11.55
C PRO A 153 14.37 -28.62 10.16
N ILE A 154 13.82 -29.29 9.15
CA ILE A 154 14.27 -29.17 7.75
C ILE A 154 14.09 -27.74 7.22
N VAL A 155 13.04 -27.04 7.65
CA VAL A 155 12.77 -25.65 7.23
C VAL A 155 13.75 -24.67 7.88
N ASN A 156 14.32 -25.04 9.04
CA ASN A 156 15.31 -24.25 9.77
C ASN A 156 16.77 -24.71 9.52
N SER A 157 16.99 -25.47 8.44
CA SER A 157 18.32 -25.97 8.08
C SER A 157 19.03 -25.03 7.09
N SER A 158 20.35 -25.20 6.94
CA SER A 158 21.14 -24.50 5.93
C SER A 158 21.95 -25.48 5.11
N VAL A 159 22.09 -25.22 3.82
CA VAL A 159 22.90 -26.04 2.91
C VAL A 159 24.35 -25.53 2.91
N ASP A 160 25.31 -26.45 2.84
CA ASP A 160 26.73 -26.13 2.71
C ASP A 160 27.06 -25.47 1.36
N GLU A 161 28.18 -24.75 1.24
CA GLU A 161 28.55 -23.98 0.03
C GLU A 161 28.68 -24.86 -1.22
N LYS A 162 29.00 -26.15 -1.04
CA LYS A 162 29.11 -27.14 -2.12
C LYS A 162 27.80 -27.88 -2.43
N CYS A 163 26.72 -27.58 -1.71
CA CYS A 163 25.44 -28.29 -1.79
C CYS A 163 25.50 -29.81 -1.53
N GLU A 164 26.51 -30.28 -0.80
CA GLU A 164 26.70 -31.71 -0.49
C GLU A 164 26.02 -32.14 0.81
N ASN A 165 25.87 -31.20 1.77
CA ASN A 165 25.36 -31.49 3.10
C ASN A 165 24.27 -30.50 3.53
N ILE A 166 23.27 -31.00 4.25
CA ILE A 166 22.24 -30.19 4.92
C ILE A 166 22.57 -30.12 6.42
N ILE A 167 22.78 -28.91 6.92
CA ILE A 167 23.12 -28.62 8.31
C ILE A 167 21.84 -28.32 9.09
N TYR A 168 21.44 -29.24 9.96
CA TYR A 168 20.33 -29.03 10.89
C TYR A 168 20.79 -28.22 12.10
N LYS A 169 20.17 -27.06 12.31
CA LYS A 169 20.45 -26.21 13.48
C LYS A 169 19.59 -26.68 14.65
N LEU A 170 20.12 -27.60 15.45
CA LEU A 170 19.43 -28.24 16.58
C LEU A 170 19.35 -27.38 17.85
N LYS A 171 19.66 -26.08 17.79
CA LYS A 171 19.69 -25.23 18.98
C LYS A 171 18.27 -24.70 19.28
N PRO A 172 17.66 -25.08 20.42
CA PRO A 172 16.41 -24.46 20.85
C PRO A 172 16.69 -23.01 21.30
N PHE A 173 15.73 -22.12 21.04
CA PHE A 173 15.69 -20.76 21.58
C PHE A 173 15.19 -20.77 23.03
#